data_AF-A0A4S8PXY8-F1
#
_entry.id   AF-A0A4S8PXY8-F1
#
_cell.length_a   1.000
_cell.length_b   1.000
_cell.length_c   1.000
_cell.angle_alpha   90.00
_cell.angle_beta   90.00
_cell.angle_gamma   90.00
#
_symmetry.space_group_name_H-M   'P 1'
#
loop_
_entity.id
_entity.type
_entity.pdbx_description
1 polymer ?
#
loop_
_entity_poly.entity_id
_entity_poly.type
_entity_poly.pdbx_seq_one_letter_code
_entity_poly.pdbx_strand_id
1 'polypeptide(L)' 'TQRADTGAASQHWRITEHGGGVVSLINRQSGLAMDVWEYSSADGARISQWAYTGNANQRFTRQAV' A
#
# COMPACT_ATOMS: atom_id res chain seq x y z
N THR A 1 9.73 -4.73 -10.51
CA THR A 1 11.17 -4.56 -10.25
C THR A 1 11.35 -3.40 -9.29
N GLN A 2 12.15 -3.57 -8.25
CA GLN A 2 12.55 -2.45 -7.39
C GLN A 2 13.55 -1.58 -8.16
N ARG A 3 13.45 -0.26 -8.02
CA ARG A 3 14.40 0.70 -8.60
C ARG A 3 15.01 1.52 -7.46
N ALA A 4 16.24 2.00 -7.68
CA ALA A 4 16.87 2.97 -6.78
C ALA A 4 15.94 4.17 -6.57
N ASP A 5 15.98 4.77 -5.39
CA ASP A 5 15.21 5.98 -5.14
C ASP A 5 15.68 7.10 -6.08
N THR A 6 14.78 7.56 -6.92
CA THR A 6 15.01 8.66 -7.86
C THR A 6 14.23 9.91 -7.47
N GLY A 7 13.52 9.91 -6.33
CA GLY A 7 12.61 10.99 -5.93
C GLY A 7 11.39 11.14 -6.87
N ALA A 8 11.12 10.13 -7.70
CA ALA A 8 10.01 10.18 -8.65
C ALA A 8 8.69 9.96 -7.89
N ALA A 9 7.61 10.61 -8.33
CA ALA A 9 6.31 10.50 -7.67
C ALA A 9 5.79 9.05 -7.60
N SER A 10 6.19 8.17 -8.52
CA SER A 10 5.87 6.74 -8.49
C SER A 10 6.47 5.99 -7.31
N GLN A 11 7.49 6.53 -6.65
CA GLN A 11 8.14 5.96 -5.47
C GLN A 11 7.62 6.58 -4.17
N HIS A 12 6.81 7.63 -4.25
CA HIS A 12 6.27 8.32 -3.10
C HIS A 12 4.88 7.77 -2.75
N TRP A 13 4.66 7.53 -1.46
CA TRP A 13 3.40 7.02 -0.93
C TRP A 13 2.87 7.96 0.14
N ARG A 14 1.63 8.41 -0.03
CA ARG A 14 0.88 9.11 1.00
C ARG A 14 0.29 8.09 1.96
N ILE A 15 0.40 8.36 3.25
CA ILE A 15 -0.19 7.55 4.29
C ILE A 15 -1.57 8.12 4.65
N THR A 16 -2.57 7.25 4.67
CA THR A 16 -3.88 7.50 5.28
C THR A 16 -3.97 6.69 6.58
N GLU A 17 -4.08 7.38 7.71
CA GLU A 17 -4.21 6.75 9.04
C GLU A 17 -5.66 6.29 9.29
N HIS A 18 -5.84 5.11 9.90
CA HIS A 18 -7.14 4.59 10.34
C HIS A 18 -7.24 4.46 11.88
N GLY A 19 -6.20 4.88 12.60
CA GLY A 19 -6.06 4.66 14.04
C GLY A 19 -5.44 3.30 14.38
N GLY A 20 -4.99 3.13 15.62
CA GLY A 20 -4.44 1.85 16.12
C GLY A 20 -3.20 1.35 15.37
N GLY A 21 -2.44 2.23 14.70
CA GLY A 21 -1.28 1.87 13.90
C GLY A 21 -1.59 1.26 12.53
N VAL A 22 -2.85 1.29 12.11
CA VAL A 22 -3.31 0.81 10.80
C VAL A 22 -3.29 1.93 9.77
N VAL A 23 -2.70 1.67 8.61
CA VAL A 23 -2.55 2.64 7.53
C VAL A 23 -2.91 2.08 6.16
N SER A 24 -3.34 2.96 5.26
CA SER A 24 -3.34 2.71 3.81
C SER A 24 -2.26 3.54 3.14
N LEU A 25 -1.65 2.99 2.08
CA LEU A 25 -0.59 3.62 1.31
C LEU A 25 -1.13 3.96 -0.08
N ILE A 26 -1.18 5.24 -0.43
CA ILE A 26 -1.66 5.72 -1.74
C ILE A 26 -0.48 6.25 -2.55
N ASN A 27 -0.25 5.67 -3.73
CA ASN A 27 0.84 6.10 -4.60
C ASN A 27 0.58 7.53 -5.10
N ARG A 28 1.59 8.40 -5.00
CA ARG A 28 1.43 9.81 -5.36
C ARG A 28 1.26 10.01 -6.86
N GLN A 29 1.85 9.17 -7.70
CA GLN A 29 1.76 9.30 -9.15
C GLN A 29 0.44 8.74 -9.70
N SER A 30 0.05 7.53 -9.29
CA SER A 30 -1.14 6.87 -9.86
C SER A 30 -2.44 7.19 -9.12
N GLY A 31 -2.35 7.62 -7.85
CA GLY A 31 -3.52 7.75 -6.97
C GLY A 31 -4.10 6.42 -6.48
N LEU A 32 -3.49 5.28 -6.85
CA LEU A 32 -3.92 3.94 -6.48
C LEU A 32 -3.35 3.51 -5.12
N ALA A 33 -4.08 2.65 -4.42
CA ALA A 33 -3.69 2.11 -3.12
C ALA A 33 -2.81 0.86 -3.27
N MET A 34 -1.93 0.64 -2.30
CA MET A 34 -1.33 -0.68 -2.07
C MET A 34 -2.44 -1.67 -1.70
N ASP A 35 -2.49 -2.78 -2.43
CA ASP A 35 -3.60 -3.73 -2.40
C ASP A 35 -3.07 -5.17 -2.38
N VAL A 36 -3.53 -5.98 -1.42
CA VAL A 36 -3.31 -7.43 -1.45
C VAL A 36 -4.25 -8.02 -2.49
N TRP A 37 -3.66 -8.54 -3.58
CA TRP A 37 -4.40 -9.01 -4.75
C TRP A 37 -5.43 -10.06 -4.37
N GLU A 38 -6.65 -9.89 -4.88
CA GLU A 38 -7.77 -10.81 -4.68
C GLU A 38 -8.09 -11.13 -3.21
N TYR A 39 -7.75 -10.22 -2.28
CA TYR A 39 -7.96 -10.43 -0.84
C TYR A 39 -7.27 -11.70 -0.30
N SER A 40 -6.20 -12.15 -0.96
CA SER A 40 -5.52 -13.38 -0.58
C SER A 40 -4.97 -13.32 0.85
N SER A 41 -5.24 -14.36 1.63
CA SER A 41 -4.68 -14.58 2.96
C SER A 41 -3.44 -15.49 2.96
N ALA A 42 -3.00 -15.93 1.78
CA ALA A 42 -1.85 -16.81 1.66
C ALA A 42 -0.54 -16.06 1.88
N ASP A 43 0.42 -16.72 2.51
CA ASP A 43 1.78 -16.19 2.65
C ASP A 43 2.41 -15.93 1.27
N GLY A 44 3.06 -14.79 1.12
CA GLY A 44 3.62 -14.37 -0.15
C GLY A 44 2.58 -13.89 -1.18
N ALA A 45 1.35 -13.58 -0.75
CA ALA A 45 0.33 -12.97 -1.60
C ALA A 45 0.88 -11.76 -2.37
N ARG A 46 0.46 -11.65 -3.63
CA ARG A 46 0.89 -10.58 -4.52
C ARG A 46 0.38 -9.23 -4.01
N ILE A 47 1.29 -8.27 -3.91
CA ILE A 47 0.94 -6.86 -3.73
C ILE A 47 0.77 -6.19 -5.10
N SER A 48 -0.33 -5.47 -5.26
CA SER A 48 -0.69 -4.72 -6.47
C SER A 48 -1.01 -3.26 -6.14
N GLN A 49 -1.29 -2.48 -7.17
CA GLN A 49 -1.95 -1.18 -7.07
C GLN A 49 -3.38 -1.30 -7.61
N TRP A 50 -4.36 -0.81 -6.84
CA TRP A 50 -5.77 -0.80 -7.25
C TRP A 50 -6.49 0.46 -6.79
N ALA A 51 -7.69 0.70 -7.32
CA ALA A 51 -8.53 1.80 -6.87
C ALA A 51 -8.71 1.73 -5.35
N TYR A 52 -8.53 2.87 -4.67
CA TYR A 52 -8.68 2.92 -3.22
C TYR A 52 -10.15 2.68 -2.84
N THR A 53 -10.41 1.56 -2.17
CA THR A 53 -11.73 1.19 -1.64
C THR A 53 -11.79 1.34 -0.13
N GLY A 54 -10.64 1.40 0.53
CA GLY A 54 -10.55 1.43 1.99
C GLY A 54 -10.85 0.07 2.65
N ASN A 55 -10.93 -1.01 1.87
CA ASN A 55 -11.18 -2.36 2.37
C ASN A 55 -9.97 -2.93 3.12
N ALA A 56 -10.19 -4.03 3.84
CA ALA A 56 -9.17 -4.64 4.69
C ALA A 56 -7.89 -5.05 3.93
N ASN A 57 -8.00 -5.46 2.66
CA ASN A 57 -6.85 -5.81 1.81
C ASN A 57 -5.98 -4.59 1.40
N GLN A 58 -6.37 -3.38 1.81
CA GLN A 58 -5.64 -2.13 1.59
C GLN A 58 -5.19 -1.47 2.91
N ARG A 59 -5.24 -2.21 4.03
CA ARG A 59 -4.92 -1.73 5.38
C ARG A 59 -3.79 -2.57 5.97
N PHE A 60 -2.74 -1.90 6.40
CA PHE A 60 -1.51 -2.53 6.88
C PHE A 60 -1.17 -1.99 8.27
N THR A 61 -0.76 -2.88 9.18
CA THR A 61 -0.21 -2.47 10.47
C THR A 61 1.26 -2.10 10.29
N ARG A 62 1.67 -0.98 10.87
CA ARG A 62 3.10 -0.65 10.94
C ARG A 62 3.76 -1.53 11.98
N GLN A 63 4.78 -2.28 11.57
CA GLN A 63 5.70 -2.91 12.51
C GLN A 63 6.81 -1.92 12.83
N ALA A 64 6.95 -1.57 14.11
CA ALA A 64 8.16 -0.95 14.61
C ALA A 64 9.12 -2.07 14.99
N VAL A 65 10.36 -1.99 14.51
CA VAL A 65 11.47 -2.88 14.85
C VAL A 65 12.55 -2.07 15.53
#